data_AF-A0AAN8E3F9-F1
#
_entry.id   AF-A0AAN8E3F9-F1
#
_cell.length_a   1.000
_cell.length_b   1.000
_cell.length_c   1.000
_cell.angle_alpha   90.00
_cell.angle_beta   90.00
_cell.angle_gamma   90.00
#
_symmetry.space_group_name_H-M   'P 1'
#
loop_
_entity.id
_entity.type
_entity.pdbx_description
1 polymer ?
#
loop_
_entity_poly.entity_id
_entity_poly.type
_entity_poly.pdbx_seq_one_letter_code
_entity_poly.pdbx_strand_id
1 'polypeptide(L)'
;MAPFSGYMGDLQQSEKKRLHDVLRKGDLYFNTGDLLRIEEDNFIYFQDRVGDTFRWKGENVATTEVADVITMVDCIKVANVYRVEVPGHEGRAGMAAINLTEGLRFDSTAVFKHVENFLPAYARPRFLRIQSSFDVTGTFKHLKMKLVAEGFNPNQITDPLYFLDEKDKSYVPLTVDKCNLITSGQIKM
;
A
#
# COMPACT_ATOMS: atom_id res chain seq x y z
N MET A 1 27.34 8.59 -17.15
CA MET A 1 25.95 8.18 -16.83
C MET A 1 25.17 8.21 -18.14
N ALA A 2 24.50 7.13 -18.53
CA ALA A 2 23.75 7.11 -19.80
C ALA A 2 22.40 7.83 -19.64
N PRO A 3 22.00 8.70 -20.59
CA PRO A 3 20.71 9.38 -20.53
C PRO A 3 19.54 8.41 -20.72
N PHE A 4 18.40 8.70 -20.09
CA PHE A 4 17.18 7.91 -20.24
C PHE A 4 16.54 8.11 -21.62
N SER A 5 16.72 7.14 -22.51
CA SER A 5 16.21 7.18 -23.89
C SER A 5 14.68 7.06 -24.00
N GLY A 6 14.01 6.59 -22.93
CA GLY A 6 12.60 6.24 -22.93
C GLY A 6 12.36 4.74 -22.74
N TYR A 7 11.11 4.37 -22.47
CA TYR A 7 10.65 2.99 -22.52
C TYR A 7 10.35 2.61 -23.97
N MET A 8 10.85 1.46 -24.39
CA MET A 8 10.66 0.96 -25.76
C MET A 8 9.17 0.69 -26.02
N GLY A 9 8.59 1.37 -27.01
CA GLY A 9 7.20 1.18 -27.41
C GLY A 9 6.15 1.90 -26.56
N ASP A 10 6.54 2.61 -25.49
CA ASP A 10 5.60 3.35 -24.62
C ASP A 10 6.05 4.81 -24.43
N LEU A 11 5.72 5.63 -25.42
CA LEU A 11 6.02 7.07 -25.40
C LEU A 11 5.28 7.79 -24.26
N GLN A 12 4.05 7.39 -23.94
CA GLN A 12 3.29 8.02 -22.87
C GLN A 12 3.96 7.81 -21.51
N GLN A 13 4.42 6.58 -21.23
CA GLN A 13 5.12 6.30 -19.98
C GLN A 13 6.52 6.94 -19.94
N SER A 14 7.17 7.08 -21.10
CA SER A 14 8.44 7.80 -21.24
C SER A 14 8.30 9.28 -20.88
N GLU A 15 7.28 9.95 -21.43
CA GLU A 15 7.02 11.36 -21.16
C GLU A 15 6.60 11.60 -19.72
N LYS A 16 5.84 10.69 -19.10
CA LYS A 16 5.53 10.77 -17.65
C LYS A 16 6.79 10.75 -16.75
N LYS A 17 7.92 10.23 -17.25
CA LYS A 17 9.19 10.17 -16.51
C LYS A 17 10.12 11.34 -16.80
N ARG A 18 9.79 12.20 -17.78
CA ARG A 18 10.58 13.35 -18.17
C ARG A 18 10.00 14.62 -17.57
N LEU A 19 10.87 15.40 -16.92
CA LEU A 19 10.53 16.73 -16.42
C LEU A 19 11.33 17.74 -17.25
N HIS A 20 10.62 18.67 -17.90
CA HIS A 20 11.21 19.70 -18.75
C HIS A 20 11.22 21.04 -18.00
N ASP A 21 12.19 21.89 -18.33
CA ASP A 21 12.24 23.29 -17.88
C ASP A 21 12.16 23.45 -16.35
N VAL A 22 12.77 22.55 -15.59
CA VAL A 22 12.66 22.45 -14.12
C VAL A 22 13.45 23.55 -13.41
N LEU A 23 14.74 23.69 -13.73
CA LEU A 23 15.59 24.74 -13.15
C LEU A 23 15.86 25.86 -14.15
N ARG A 24 15.94 25.53 -15.45
CA ARG A 24 16.20 26.47 -16.55
C ARG A 24 15.50 25.98 -17.82
N LYS A 25 15.06 26.92 -18.66
CA LYS A 25 14.46 26.58 -19.95
C LYS A 25 15.40 25.73 -20.81
N GLY A 26 14.91 24.61 -21.32
CA GLY A 26 15.62 23.62 -22.13
C GLY A 26 16.25 22.47 -21.34
N ASP A 27 16.20 22.48 -20.01
CA ASP A 27 16.70 21.36 -19.22
C ASP A 27 15.71 20.18 -19.18
N LEU A 28 16.26 18.99 -18.92
CA LEU A 28 15.53 17.73 -18.90
C LEU A 28 16.02 16.87 -17.74
N TYR A 29 15.11 16.52 -16.84
CA TYR A 29 15.36 15.64 -15.70
C TYR A 29 14.54 14.36 -15.81
N PHE A 30 15.08 13.31 -15.20
CA PHE A 30 14.38 12.05 -15.03
C PHE A 30 13.73 12.00 -13.64
N ASN A 31 12.42 11.81 -13.60
CA ASN A 31 11.69 11.62 -12.35
C ASN A 31 11.84 10.18 -11.86
N THR A 32 12.78 9.95 -10.94
CA THR A 32 12.98 8.64 -10.30
C THR A 32 11.71 8.20 -9.57
N GLY A 33 11.04 9.16 -8.94
CA GLY A 33 9.91 8.94 -8.04
C GLY A 33 10.36 8.69 -6.60
N ASP A 34 11.64 8.85 -6.28
CA ASP A 34 12.16 8.69 -4.92
C ASP A 34 12.13 10.04 -4.19
N LEU A 35 11.62 10.04 -2.96
CA LEU A 35 11.69 11.14 -2.01
C LEU A 35 13.01 11.00 -1.23
N LEU A 36 13.82 12.05 -1.29
CA LEU A 36 15.16 12.08 -0.70
C LEU A 36 15.26 13.21 0.32
N ARG A 37 15.98 12.97 1.41
CA ARG A 37 16.36 14.01 2.39
C ARG A 37 17.86 14.27 2.29
N ILE A 38 18.23 15.53 2.20
CA ILE A 38 19.63 15.97 2.20
C ILE A 38 19.94 16.57 3.58
N GLU A 39 21.00 16.10 4.22
CA GLU A 39 21.49 16.65 5.50
C GLU A 39 22.65 17.64 5.32
N GLU A 40 23.07 18.27 6.42
CA GLU A 40 24.10 19.33 6.46
C GLU A 40 25.45 18.89 5.87
N ASP A 41 25.81 17.62 6.04
CA ASP A 41 27.04 17.03 5.48
C ASP A 41 26.90 16.57 4.01
N ASN A 42 25.82 16.98 3.32
CA ASN A 42 25.46 16.58 1.95
C ASN A 42 25.23 15.07 1.75
N PHE A 43 25.00 14.32 2.84
CA PHE A 43 24.49 12.96 2.74
C PHE A 43 23.04 12.96 2.27
N ILE A 44 22.75 12.10 1.29
CA ILE A 44 21.43 11.92 0.71
C ILE A 44 20.84 10.62 1.26
N TYR A 45 19.72 10.73 1.96
CA TYR A 45 19.00 9.61 2.53
C TYR A 45 17.72 9.36 1.73
N PHE A 46 17.49 8.10 1.37
CA PHE A 46 16.21 7.66 0.85
C PHE A 46 15.16 7.76 1.97
N GLN A 47 14.06 8.46 1.69
CA GLN A 47 12.92 8.57 2.61
C GLN A 47 11.79 7.65 2.17
N ASP A 48 11.34 7.79 0.93
CA ASP A 48 10.21 7.02 0.41
C ASP A 48 10.14 7.07 -1.12
N ARG A 49 9.10 6.51 -1.71
CA ARG A 49 8.72 6.65 -3.11
C ARG A 49 7.37 7.34 -3.27
N VAL A 50 7.31 8.30 -4.18
CA VAL A 50 6.08 8.95 -4.63
C VAL A 50 5.15 7.88 -5.20
N GLY A 51 4.02 7.68 -4.52
CA GLY A 51 3.05 6.64 -4.85
C GLY A 51 3.12 5.38 -3.98
N ASP A 52 4.11 5.28 -3.09
CA ASP A 52 4.22 4.26 -2.04
C ASP A 52 3.76 4.80 -0.67
N THR A 53 2.94 5.84 -0.67
CA THR A 53 2.21 6.34 0.51
C THR A 53 0.70 6.19 0.34
N PHE A 54 -0.03 6.23 1.45
CA PHE A 54 -1.46 6.49 1.49
C PHE A 54 -1.76 7.65 2.42
N ARG A 55 -2.89 8.34 2.17
CA ARG A 55 -3.35 9.46 3.00
C ARG A 55 -4.68 9.11 3.64
N TRP A 56 -4.71 8.92 4.95
CA TRP A 56 -5.92 8.51 5.66
C TRP A 56 -6.16 9.43 6.86
N LYS A 57 -7.41 9.89 7.02
CA LYS A 57 -7.81 10.79 8.12
C LYS A 57 -6.94 12.05 8.26
N GLY A 58 -6.44 12.57 7.14
CA GLY A 58 -5.59 13.77 7.11
C GLY A 58 -4.09 13.51 7.26
N GLU A 59 -3.68 12.26 7.50
CA GLU A 59 -2.29 11.87 7.75
C GLU A 59 -1.68 11.13 6.55
N ASN A 60 -0.40 11.37 6.27
CA ASN A 60 0.35 10.63 5.25
C ASN A 60 1.09 9.47 5.91
N VAL A 61 1.03 8.29 5.29
CA VAL A 61 1.59 7.06 5.85
C VAL A 61 2.43 6.36 4.78
N ALA A 62 3.66 6.00 5.14
CA ALA A 62 4.56 5.21 4.30
C ALA A 62 4.10 3.76 4.25
N THR A 63 3.92 3.20 3.04
CA THR A 63 3.49 1.80 2.92
C THR A 63 4.57 0.81 3.38
N THR A 64 5.84 1.20 3.25
CA THR A 64 7.00 0.40 3.71
C THR A 64 7.03 0.24 5.23
N GLU A 65 6.88 1.34 5.99
CA GLU A 65 6.84 1.30 7.45
C GLU A 65 5.72 0.37 7.97
N VAL A 66 4.53 0.49 7.38
CA VAL A 66 3.40 -0.37 7.74
C VAL A 66 3.67 -1.83 7.36
N ALA A 67 4.31 -2.09 6.22
CA ALA A 67 4.67 -3.45 5.80
C ALA A 67 5.73 -4.08 6.72
N ASP A 68 6.74 -3.31 7.12
CA ASP A 68 7.80 -3.74 8.02
C ASP A 68 7.22 -4.13 9.38
N VAL A 69 6.33 -3.31 9.95
CA VAL A 69 5.66 -3.62 11.22
C VAL A 69 4.80 -4.89 11.10
N ILE A 70 3.97 -5.01 10.07
CA ILE A 70 3.08 -6.18 9.92
C ILE A 70 3.87 -7.48 9.76
N THR A 71 5.02 -7.43 9.09
CA THR A 71 5.87 -8.60 8.83
C THR A 71 6.58 -9.08 10.10
N MET A 72 6.55 -8.32 11.21
CA MET A 72 7.05 -8.77 12.51
C MET A 72 6.11 -9.74 13.24
N VAL A 73 4.89 -9.97 12.74
CA VAL A 73 3.98 -10.97 13.31
C VAL A 73 4.34 -12.35 12.79
N ASP A 74 4.58 -13.31 13.68
CA ASP A 74 5.07 -14.67 13.34
C ASP A 74 4.32 -15.36 12.19
N CYS A 75 2.99 -15.19 12.12
CA CYS A 75 2.17 -15.83 11.10
C CYS A 75 2.27 -15.17 9.71
N ILE A 76 2.97 -14.04 9.56
CA ILE A 76 3.09 -13.28 8.31
C ILE A 76 4.52 -13.38 7.77
N LYS A 77 4.66 -13.94 6.56
CA LYS A 77 5.94 -14.11 5.87
C LYS A 77 6.37 -12.86 5.11
N VAL A 78 5.40 -12.24 4.42
CA VAL A 78 5.60 -11.07 3.55
C VAL A 78 4.33 -10.24 3.56
N ALA A 79 4.47 -8.92 3.62
CA ALA A 79 3.38 -7.96 3.48
C ALA A 79 3.68 -6.94 2.36
N ASN A 80 2.66 -6.65 1.57
CA ASN A 80 2.66 -5.59 0.55
C ASN A 80 1.52 -4.62 0.86
N VAL A 81 1.86 -3.40 1.27
CA VAL A 81 0.88 -2.38 1.65
C VAL A 81 0.63 -1.42 0.49
N TYR A 82 -0.63 -1.09 0.28
CA TYR A 82 -1.08 -0.20 -0.78
C TYR A 82 -2.34 0.56 -0.36
N ARG A 83 -2.69 1.57 -1.16
CA ARG A 83 -3.81 2.47 -0.89
C ARG A 83 -5.08 1.98 -1.58
N VAL A 84 -6.22 2.06 -0.90
CA VAL A 84 -7.53 1.74 -1.47
C VAL A 84 -8.53 2.87 -1.27
N GLU A 85 -9.41 3.05 -2.25
CA GLU A 85 -10.51 4.00 -2.18
C GLU A 85 -11.64 3.44 -1.31
N VAL A 86 -12.06 4.22 -0.32
CA VAL A 86 -13.24 3.91 0.48
C VAL A 86 -14.30 4.96 0.14
N PRO A 87 -15.45 4.56 -0.44
CA PRO A 87 -16.55 5.49 -0.72
C PRO A 87 -16.98 6.28 0.51
N GLY A 88 -17.23 7.58 0.34
CA GLY A 88 -17.66 8.46 1.43
C GLY A 88 -16.55 8.92 2.39
N HIS A 89 -15.29 8.57 2.14
CA HIS A 89 -14.15 9.01 2.94
C HIS A 89 -13.14 9.81 2.12
N GLU A 90 -12.62 10.89 2.71
CA GLU A 90 -11.50 11.62 2.12
C GLU A 90 -10.19 10.82 2.21
N GLY A 91 -9.42 10.85 1.13
CA GLY A 91 -8.15 10.15 1.04
C GLY A 91 -8.28 8.69 0.60
N ARG A 92 -7.33 7.87 1.01
CA ARG A 92 -7.20 6.45 0.69
C ARG A 92 -6.75 5.68 1.92
N ALA A 93 -7.47 4.62 2.27
CA ALA A 93 -7.12 3.78 3.42
C ALA A 93 -5.95 2.86 3.08
N GLY A 94 -5.19 2.46 4.10
CA GLY A 94 -4.19 1.41 3.97
C GLY A 94 -4.84 0.02 3.85
N MET A 95 -4.36 -0.78 2.90
CA MET A 95 -4.67 -2.19 2.73
C MET A 95 -3.37 -2.98 2.61
N ALA A 96 -3.30 -4.16 3.23
CA ALA A 96 -2.14 -5.04 3.09
C ALA A 96 -2.52 -6.36 2.41
N ALA A 97 -1.80 -6.72 1.34
CA ALA A 97 -1.77 -8.08 0.84
C ALA A 97 -0.67 -8.84 1.58
N ILE A 98 -1.01 -9.96 2.21
CA ILE A 98 -0.10 -10.72 3.07
C ILE A 98 -0.02 -12.17 2.63
N ASN A 99 1.16 -12.76 2.78
CA ASN A 99 1.35 -14.20 2.69
C ASN A 99 1.69 -14.75 4.06
N LEU A 100 1.09 -15.88 4.40
CA LEU A 100 1.36 -16.51 5.69
C LEU A 100 2.68 -17.28 5.68
N THR A 101 3.28 -17.39 6.86
CA THR A 101 4.40 -18.29 7.12
C THR A 101 3.92 -19.73 6.94
N GLU A 102 4.74 -20.55 6.28
CA GLU A 102 4.40 -21.94 6.00
C GLU A 102 4.10 -22.72 7.29
N GLY A 103 2.98 -23.45 7.31
CA GLY A 103 2.52 -24.21 8.48
C GLY A 103 1.80 -23.39 9.54
N LEU A 104 1.79 -22.05 9.46
CA LEU A 104 1.04 -21.19 10.38
C LEU A 104 -0.32 -20.78 9.82
N ARG A 105 -1.28 -20.56 10.72
CA ARG A 105 -2.60 -20.02 10.39
C ARG A 105 -2.64 -18.53 10.69
N PHE A 106 -3.51 -17.83 9.98
CA PHE A 106 -3.76 -16.42 10.27
C PHE A 106 -4.37 -16.26 11.66
N ASP A 107 -3.68 -15.52 12.52
CA ASP A 107 -4.17 -15.13 13.85
C ASP A 107 -4.61 -13.66 13.81
N SER A 108 -5.92 -13.46 13.65
CA SER A 108 -6.50 -12.13 13.49
C SER A 108 -6.34 -11.24 14.73
N THR A 109 -6.31 -11.83 15.92
CA THR A 109 -6.18 -11.10 17.19
C THR A 109 -4.72 -10.75 17.46
N ALA A 110 -3.77 -11.65 17.15
CA ALA A 110 -2.34 -11.36 17.25
C ALA A 110 -1.95 -10.22 16.31
N VAL A 111 -2.40 -10.27 15.05
CA VAL A 111 -2.12 -9.21 14.08
C VAL A 111 -2.74 -7.89 14.52
N PHE A 112 -4.00 -7.89 15.00
CA PHE A 112 -4.63 -6.69 15.56
C PHE A 112 -3.81 -6.06 16.69
N LYS A 113 -3.46 -6.86 17.71
CA LYS A 113 -2.69 -6.37 18.87
C LYS A 113 -1.34 -5.81 18.44
N HIS A 114 -0.69 -6.46 17.48
CA HIS A 114 0.60 -6.00 16.97
C HIS A 114 0.47 -4.63 16.29
N VAL A 115 -0.45 -4.47 15.33
CA VAL A 115 -0.65 -3.17 14.67
C VAL A 115 -1.18 -2.11 15.64
N GLU A 116 -1.94 -2.49 16.66
CA GLU A 116 -2.42 -1.58 17.70
C GLU A 116 -1.27 -1.00 18.53
N ASN A 117 -0.29 -1.84 18.88
CA ASN A 117 0.85 -1.47 19.72
C ASN A 117 1.91 -0.65 18.99
N PHE A 118 2.11 -0.90 17.68
CA PHE A 118 3.23 -0.34 16.92
C PHE A 118 2.82 0.70 15.87
N LEU A 119 1.54 0.79 15.49
CA LEU A 119 1.06 1.78 14.53
C LEU A 119 0.00 2.70 15.14
N PRO A 120 0.06 4.01 14.84
CA PRO A 120 -1.02 4.92 15.17
C PRO A 120 -2.29 4.54 14.41
N ALA A 121 -3.46 4.89 14.95
CA ALA A 121 -4.77 4.45 14.44
C ALA A 121 -4.97 4.74 12.93
N TYR A 122 -4.44 5.85 12.41
CA TYR A 122 -4.55 6.21 10.99
C TYR A 122 -3.65 5.39 10.05
N ALA A 123 -2.58 4.78 10.57
CA ALA A 123 -1.61 4.00 9.80
C ALA A 123 -1.95 2.50 9.77
N ARG A 124 -2.83 2.03 10.66
CA ARG A 124 -3.26 0.63 10.70
C ARG A 124 -4.00 0.27 9.41
N PRO A 125 -3.63 -0.81 8.70
CA PRO A 125 -4.36 -1.23 7.52
C PRO A 125 -5.80 -1.57 7.90
N ARG A 126 -6.76 -0.92 7.23
CA ARG A 126 -8.19 -1.18 7.46
C ARG A 126 -8.63 -2.49 6.83
N PHE A 127 -7.89 -2.97 5.83
CA PHE A 127 -8.19 -4.20 5.11
C PHE A 127 -6.94 -5.07 4.99
N LEU A 128 -7.14 -6.38 5.08
CA LEU A 128 -6.12 -7.38 4.77
C LEU A 128 -6.63 -8.32 3.68
N ARG A 129 -5.73 -8.75 2.81
CA ARG A 129 -5.95 -9.78 1.81
C ARG A 129 -4.90 -10.87 1.98
N ILE A 130 -5.32 -12.10 2.21
CA ILE A 130 -4.39 -13.22 2.37
C ILE A 130 -4.19 -13.91 1.03
N GLN A 131 -2.99 -13.84 0.46
CA GLN A 131 -2.67 -14.48 -0.81
C GLN A 131 -1.90 -15.78 -0.57
N SER A 132 -2.19 -16.81 -1.38
CA SER A 132 -1.48 -18.09 -1.36
C SER A 132 -0.06 -17.95 -1.92
N SER A 133 0.11 -17.10 -2.93
CA SER A 133 1.40 -16.75 -3.53
C SER A 133 1.33 -15.34 -4.11
N PHE A 134 2.40 -14.57 -3.97
CA PHE A 134 2.56 -13.37 -4.78
C PHE A 134 2.92 -13.79 -6.21
N ASP A 135 2.14 -13.35 -7.21
CA ASP A 135 2.45 -13.58 -8.62
C ASP A 135 3.82 -12.95 -8.94
N VAL A 136 4.86 -13.79 -9.04
CA VAL A 136 6.25 -13.37 -9.33
C VAL A 136 6.44 -13.10 -10.84
N THR A 137 5.39 -13.25 -11.65
CA THR A 137 5.45 -13.22 -13.12
C THR A 137 5.44 -11.81 -13.73
N GLY A 138 5.33 -10.75 -12.92
CA GLY A 138 5.37 -9.35 -13.36
C GLY A 138 6.26 -8.48 -12.49
N THR A 139 6.64 -7.30 -12.98
CA THR A 139 7.33 -6.33 -12.11
C THR A 139 6.41 -5.94 -10.95
N PHE A 140 6.95 -5.78 -9.74
CA PHE A 140 6.19 -5.41 -8.52
C PHE A 140 5.22 -4.24 -8.72
N LYS A 141 5.56 -3.31 -9.64
CA LYS A 141 4.71 -2.18 -10.01
C LYS A 141 3.39 -2.59 -10.66
N HIS A 142 3.40 -3.56 -11.57
CA HIS A 142 2.17 -4.05 -12.21
C HIS A 142 1.28 -4.79 -11.20
N LEU A 143 1.88 -5.57 -10.30
CA LEU A 143 1.16 -6.24 -9.22
C LEU A 143 0.44 -5.23 -8.32
N LYS A 144 1.15 -4.18 -7.86
CA LYS A 144 0.56 -3.14 -7.00
C LYS A 144 -0.58 -2.39 -7.70
N MET A 145 -0.47 -2.08 -8.99
CA MET A 145 -1.55 -1.44 -9.75
C MET A 145 -2.80 -2.33 -9.84
N LYS A 146 -2.62 -3.64 -10.07
CA LYS A 146 -3.72 -4.61 -10.07
C LYS A 146 -4.39 -4.68 -8.70
N LEU A 147 -3.61 -4.81 -7.62
CA LEU A 147 -4.11 -4.85 -6.25
C LEU A 147 -4.91 -3.57 -5.87
N VAL A 148 -4.41 -2.40 -6.26
CA VAL A 148 -5.11 -1.12 -6.05
C VAL A 148 -6.42 -1.05 -6.83
N ALA A 149 -6.46 -1.56 -8.06
CA ALA A 149 -7.66 -1.57 -8.89
C ALA A 149 -8.74 -2.54 -8.39
N GLU A 150 -8.33 -3.71 -7.87
CA GLU A 150 -9.24 -4.69 -7.26
C GLU A 150 -9.76 -4.22 -5.90
N GLY A 151 -8.96 -3.44 -5.16
CA GLY A 151 -9.34 -2.87 -3.87
C GLY A 151 -9.67 -3.95 -2.83
N PHE A 152 -10.83 -3.82 -2.19
CA PHE A 152 -11.34 -4.75 -1.17
C PHE A 152 -12.70 -5.37 -1.54
N ASN A 153 -13.04 -5.43 -2.83
CA ASN A 153 -14.35 -5.93 -3.25
C ASN A 153 -14.43 -7.46 -3.21
N PRO A 154 -15.22 -8.07 -2.30
CA PRO A 154 -15.33 -9.52 -2.17
C PRO A 154 -15.99 -10.19 -3.39
N ASN A 155 -16.65 -9.45 -4.28
CA ASN A 155 -17.20 -10.01 -5.53
C ASN A 155 -16.15 -10.14 -6.64
N GLN A 156 -15.01 -9.45 -6.52
CA GLN A 156 -13.92 -9.45 -7.51
C GLN A 156 -12.70 -10.23 -7.05
N ILE A 157 -12.56 -10.43 -5.73
CA ILE A 157 -11.39 -11.02 -5.11
C ILE A 157 -11.77 -12.39 -4.54
N THR A 158 -11.07 -13.44 -4.99
CA THR A 158 -11.23 -14.81 -4.47
C THR A 158 -10.43 -15.08 -3.21
N ASP A 159 -9.39 -14.27 -2.97
CA ASP A 159 -8.53 -14.38 -1.80
C ASP A 159 -9.30 -14.00 -0.52
N PRO A 160 -9.03 -14.64 0.64
CA PRO A 160 -9.62 -14.26 1.90
C PRO A 160 -9.37 -12.78 2.23
N LEU A 161 -10.46 -12.04 2.44
CA LEU A 161 -10.44 -10.63 2.83
C LEU A 161 -10.85 -10.47 4.29
N TYR A 162 -10.18 -9.55 4.97
CA TYR A 162 -10.47 -9.18 6.35
C TYR A 162 -10.53 -7.67 6.51
N PHE A 163 -11.29 -7.24 7.51
CA PHE A 163 -11.47 -5.85 7.90
C PHE A 163 -11.08 -5.65 9.36
N LEU A 164 -10.48 -4.50 9.67
CA LEU A 164 -10.05 -4.11 11.01
C LEU A 164 -11.25 -3.70 11.87
N ASP A 165 -11.69 -4.56 12.78
CA ASP A 165 -12.75 -4.26 13.73
C ASP A 165 -12.18 -3.84 15.09
N GLU A 166 -12.26 -2.54 15.37
CA GLU A 166 -11.78 -1.94 16.63
C GLU A 166 -12.63 -2.35 17.85
N LYS A 167 -13.90 -2.78 17.64
CA LYS A 167 -14.76 -3.23 18.74
C LYS A 167 -14.42 -4.67 19.13
N ASP A 168 -14.28 -5.54 18.13
CA ASP A 168 -13.93 -6.94 18.33
C ASP A 168 -12.42 -7.15 18.57
N LYS A 169 -11.62 -6.07 18.48
CA LYS A 169 -10.16 -6.07 18.62
C LYS A 169 -9.49 -7.17 17.79
N SER A 170 -9.94 -7.32 16.55
CA SER A 170 -9.48 -8.35 15.63
C SER A 170 -9.71 -7.97 14.17
N TYR A 171 -9.05 -8.69 13.28
CA TYR A 171 -9.39 -8.70 11.87
C TYR A 171 -10.52 -9.70 11.59
N VAL A 172 -11.69 -9.20 11.19
CA VAL A 172 -12.88 -10.03 10.93
C VAL A 172 -13.05 -10.27 9.43
N PRO A 173 -13.59 -11.43 8.99
CA PRO A 173 -13.83 -11.68 7.57
C PRO A 173 -14.69 -10.59 6.94
N LEU A 174 -14.26 -10.09 5.78
CA LEU A 174 -14.98 -9.10 4.99
C LEU A 174 -15.95 -9.82 4.04
N THR A 175 -17.18 -10.01 4.51
CA THR A 175 -18.27 -10.55 3.70
C THR A 175 -18.83 -9.48 2.75
N VAL A 176 -19.59 -9.91 1.73
CA VAL A 176 -20.30 -8.99 0.83
C VAL A 176 -21.18 -8.01 1.61
N ASP A 177 -21.93 -8.50 2.62
CA ASP A 177 -22.78 -7.66 3.46
C ASP A 177 -21.98 -6.61 4.22
N LYS A 178 -20.86 -7.00 4.87
CA LYS A 178 -19.99 -6.06 5.57
C LYS A 178 -19.37 -5.04 4.61
N CYS A 179 -18.95 -5.48 3.42
CA CYS A 179 -18.46 -4.58 2.38
C CYS A 179 -19.52 -3.54 1.99
N ASN A 180 -20.78 -3.96 1.81
CA ASN A 180 -21.89 -3.05 1.51
C ASN A 180 -22.17 -2.07 2.67
N LEU A 181 -22.05 -2.51 3.91
CA LEU A 181 -22.18 -1.65 5.09
C LEU A 181 -21.06 -0.61 5.17
N ILE A 182 -19.83 -0.98 4.80
CA ILE A 182 -18.68 -0.07 4.73
C ILE A 182 -18.87 0.95 3.59
N THR A 183 -19.21 0.49 2.39
CA THR A 183 -19.35 1.38 1.22
C THR A 183 -20.58 2.31 1.32
N SER A 184 -21.61 1.92 2.06
CA SER A 184 -22.76 2.78 2.39
C SER A 184 -22.52 3.70 3.60
N GLY A 185 -21.37 3.61 4.27
CA GLY A 185 -21.01 4.46 5.42
C GLY A 185 -21.71 4.10 6.73
N GLN A 186 -22.36 2.93 6.81
CA GLN A 186 -23.04 2.45 8.03
C GLN A 186 -22.05 1.92 9.07
N ILE A 187 -20.89 1.40 8.62
CA ILE A 187 -19.76 1.08 9.50
C ILE A 187 -18.83 2.28 9.55
N LYS A 188 -18.70 2.87 10.74
CA LYS A 188 -17.80 4.01 10.97
C LYS A 188 -16.35 3.53 10.89
N MET A 189 -15.59 4.12 9.96
CA MET A 189 -14.17 3.83 9.75
C MET A 189 -13.23 4.89 10.30
#